data_AF-A0A7C4MJI4-F1
#
_entry.id   AF-A0A7C4MJI4-F1
#
_cell.length_a   1.000
_cell.length_b   1.000
_cell.length_c   1.000
_cell.angle_alpha   90.00
_cell.angle_beta   90.00
_cell.angle_gamma   90.00
#
_symmetry.space_group_name_H-M   'P 1'
#
loop_
_entity.id
_entity.type
_entity.pdbx_description
1 polymer ?
#
loop_
_entity_poly.entity_id
_entity_poly.type
_entity_poly.pdbx_seq_one_letter_code
_entity_poly.pdbx_strand_id
1 'polypeptide(L)'
;MKNNMLLFLIITFNISLFAQDVEIKLLYKDGRQQIQKLKAESKKFTFYDSEEGQIIEVKNLEKLLDLEELEVYNVSNIKDWTFLCSLKELKSLYMASVTVPKLQFLSDMTQLENISLNVYLLKEEQNKPLDLSKLTKLKKIQIYTLPQLTSIPKLINVKNKPELDLSNSMISSIAENEVSTLQQFSVINISFSPITFDYINKTKWLKYINFKKDN
;
A
#
# COMPACT_ATOMS: atom_id res chain seq x y z
N MET A 1 26.93 -14.11 53.56
CA MET A 1 26.22 -14.75 52.42
C MET A 1 25.02 -13.87 52.09
N LYS A 2 25.05 -13.13 50.96
CA LYS A 2 24.25 -13.37 49.74
C LYS A 2 22.74 -13.51 50.06
N ASN A 3 21.81 -12.73 49.51
CA ASN A 3 21.72 -12.29 48.13
C ASN A 3 20.71 -11.12 47.96
N ASN A 4 21.07 -10.23 47.06
CA ASN A 4 20.22 -9.34 46.26
C ASN A 4 18.79 -9.85 46.05
N MET A 5 17.80 -9.10 46.54
CA MET A 5 16.46 -9.09 45.93
C MET A 5 15.87 -7.67 45.81
N LEU A 6 16.75 -6.67 45.82
CA LEU A 6 16.42 -5.30 45.47
C LEU A 6 16.70 -5.07 43.96
N LEU A 7 16.08 -5.83 43.03
CA LEU A 7 16.18 -5.48 41.60
C LEU A 7 15.22 -6.18 40.60
N PHE A 8 14.04 -6.67 40.98
CA PHE A 8 13.17 -7.33 39.99
C PHE A 8 11.67 -6.96 40.02
N LEU A 9 11.30 -5.88 40.70
CA LEU A 9 9.90 -5.41 40.72
C LEU A 9 9.72 -3.93 40.36
N ILE A 10 10.71 -3.33 39.68
CA ILE A 10 10.64 -1.95 39.12
C ILE A 10 11.10 -1.99 37.64
N ILE A 11 10.60 -2.95 36.84
CA ILE A 11 10.72 -2.91 35.37
C ILE A 11 9.33 -2.87 34.70
N THR A 12 8.24 -2.95 35.47
CA THR A 12 6.88 -2.67 34.96
C THR A 12 6.44 -1.22 35.19
N PHE A 13 7.30 -0.39 35.79
CA PHE A 13 7.06 1.04 35.94
C PHE A 13 7.59 1.79 34.70
N ASN A 14 6.68 2.26 33.85
CA ASN A 14 6.87 3.46 33.02
C ASN A 14 7.84 3.41 31.82
N ILE A 15 7.66 2.48 30.88
CA ILE A 15 8.17 2.75 29.51
C ILE A 15 7.21 3.69 28.75
N SER A 16 5.91 3.73 29.10
CA SER A 16 4.96 4.62 28.41
C SER A 16 5.05 6.10 28.80
N LEU A 17 5.80 6.45 29.86
CA LEU A 17 5.86 7.83 30.37
C LEU A 17 7.02 8.65 29.79
N PHE A 18 7.84 8.06 28.91
CA PHE A 18 8.96 8.76 28.23
C PHE A 18 9.17 8.33 26.77
N ALA A 19 8.13 7.87 26.05
CA ALA A 19 8.25 7.79 24.60
C ALA A 19 8.49 9.20 24.06
N GLN A 20 9.75 9.51 23.75
CA GLN A 20 10.16 10.80 23.21
C GLN A 20 9.40 11.00 21.89
N ASP A 21 8.83 12.20 21.71
CA ASP A 21 8.14 12.51 20.46
C ASP A 21 9.09 12.29 19.27
N VAL A 22 8.61 11.56 18.28
CA VAL A 22 9.25 11.41 16.99
C VAL A 22 8.90 12.61 16.13
N GLU A 23 9.92 13.34 15.69
CA GLU A 23 9.76 14.47 14.78
C GLU A 23 9.85 14.01 13.32
N ILE A 24 8.70 13.88 12.67
CA ILE A 24 8.61 13.64 11.22
C ILE A 24 8.80 14.96 10.49
N LYS A 25 9.71 14.98 9.51
CA LYS A 25 10.00 16.18 8.72
C LYS A 25 9.47 16.00 7.31
N LEU A 26 8.58 16.90 6.90
CA LEU A 26 8.08 17.00 5.54
C LEU A 26 8.82 18.15 4.86
N LEU A 27 9.61 17.83 3.83
CA LEU A 27 10.32 18.83 3.04
C LEU A 27 9.49 19.17 1.81
N TYR A 28 9.29 20.46 1.58
CA TYR A 28 8.50 21.00 0.50
C TYR A 28 9.39 21.49 -0.65
N LYS A 29 8.83 21.51 -1.86
CA LYS A 29 9.50 21.94 -3.09
C LYS A 29 10.05 23.38 -3.02
N ASP A 30 9.40 24.25 -2.26
CA ASP A 30 9.79 25.65 -2.04
C ASP A 30 10.88 25.83 -0.98
N GLY A 31 11.41 24.73 -0.43
CA GLY A 31 12.46 24.74 0.60
C GLY A 31 11.93 24.80 2.03
N ARG A 32 10.62 24.93 2.24
CA ARG A 32 10.04 24.88 3.59
C ARG A 32 10.14 23.47 4.17
N GLN A 33 10.15 23.41 5.49
CA GLN A 33 10.05 22.17 6.24
C GLN A 33 8.95 22.29 7.28
N GLN A 34 8.03 21.32 7.29
CA GLN A 34 7.08 21.15 8.38
C GLN A 34 7.55 20.02 9.29
N ILE A 35 7.39 20.22 10.59
CA ILE A 35 7.64 19.19 11.60
C ILE A 35 6.31 18.74 12.16
N GLN A 36 6.04 17.44 12.06
CA GLN A 36 4.94 16.79 12.76
C GLN A 36 5.51 15.99 13.93
N LYS A 37 5.06 16.30 15.15
CA LYS A 37 5.45 15.57 16.36
C LYS A 37 4.45 14.49 16.64
N LEU A 38 4.92 13.25 16.68
CA LEU A 38 4.11 12.07 16.97
C LEU A 38 4.68 11.32 18.16
N LYS A 39 3.83 10.62 18.89
CA LYS A 39 4.30 9.68 19.91
C LYS A 39 5.01 8.51 19.23
N ALA A 40 6.06 7.95 19.85
CA ALA A 40 6.80 6.84 19.25
C ALA A 40 5.91 5.61 19.01
N GLU A 41 4.91 5.42 19.88
CA GLU A 41 3.89 4.37 19.80
C GLU A 41 2.72 4.69 18.84
N SER A 42 2.84 5.75 18.02
CA SER A 42 1.78 6.13 17.07
C SER A 42 1.62 5.04 16.01
N LYS A 43 0.43 4.43 16.00
CA LYS A 43 0.09 3.36 15.06
C LYS A 43 -0.38 3.84 13.69
N LYS A 44 -0.73 5.12 13.60
CA LYS A 44 -1.22 5.74 12.37
C LYS A 44 -0.49 7.03 12.10
N PHE A 45 -0.16 7.25 10.83
CA PHE A 45 0.38 8.51 10.35
C PHE A 45 -0.29 8.88 9.03
N THR A 46 -0.61 10.16 8.88
CA THR A 46 -1.20 10.70 7.67
C THR A 46 -0.39 11.90 7.22
N PHE A 47 -0.05 11.97 5.95
CA PHE A 47 0.54 13.18 5.36
C PHE A 47 -0.02 13.48 3.99
N TYR A 48 0.02 14.76 3.63
CA TYR A 48 -0.58 15.26 2.40
C TYR A 48 0.13 16.53 1.95
N ASP A 49 0.13 16.80 0.65
CA ASP A 49 0.55 18.10 0.14
C ASP A 49 -0.36 19.17 0.77
N SER A 50 0.24 20.21 1.36
CA SER A 50 -0.54 21.32 1.92
C SER A 50 -0.99 22.24 0.78
N GLU A 51 -2.01 23.07 1.01
CA GLU A 51 -2.42 24.11 0.05
C GLU A 51 -1.24 25.00 -0.37
N GLU A 52 -0.28 25.16 0.55
CA GLU A 52 0.85 26.03 0.37
C GLU A 52 2.02 25.36 -0.37
N GLY A 53 2.06 24.02 -0.51
CA GLY A 53 3.24 23.39 -1.10
C GLY A 53 3.17 21.88 -1.32
N GLN A 54 4.06 21.43 -2.20
CA GLN A 54 4.21 20.02 -2.61
C GLN A 54 5.37 19.35 -1.86
N ILE A 55 5.10 18.24 -1.18
CA ILE A 55 6.11 17.46 -0.46
C ILE A 55 7.02 16.75 -1.47
N ILE A 56 8.32 16.85 -1.26
CA ILE A 56 9.36 16.20 -2.07
C ILE A 56 10.07 15.07 -1.31
N GLU A 57 10.08 15.13 0.03
CA GLU A 57 10.77 14.15 0.87
C GLU A 57 10.14 14.09 2.27
N VAL A 58 10.10 12.88 2.84
CA VAL A 58 9.67 12.61 4.22
C VAL A 58 10.85 12.00 4.97
N LYS A 59 11.29 12.63 6.07
CA LYS A 59 12.39 12.12 6.91
C LYS A 59 11.89 11.66 8.26
N ASN A 60 12.63 10.71 8.84
CA ASN A 60 12.40 10.13 10.16
C ASN A 60 11.16 9.23 10.27
N LEU A 61 10.50 8.88 9.15
CA LEU A 61 9.33 8.00 9.20
C LEU A 61 9.68 6.61 9.73
N GLU A 62 10.90 6.16 9.45
CA GLU A 62 11.48 4.91 9.96
C GLU A 62 11.59 4.83 11.49
N LYS A 63 11.42 5.96 12.19
CA LYS A 63 11.45 6.02 13.67
C LYS A 63 10.10 5.68 14.31
N LEU A 64 9.01 5.66 13.54
CA LEU A 64 7.72 5.18 14.04
C LEU A 64 7.69 3.64 13.97
N LEU A 65 8.36 3.01 14.93
CA LEU A 65 8.57 1.56 14.96
C LEU A 65 7.26 0.76 15.07
N ASP A 66 6.24 1.37 15.68
CA ASP A 66 4.91 0.77 15.89
C ASP A 66 3.89 1.22 14.84
N LEU A 67 4.31 1.85 13.74
CA LEU A 67 3.41 2.34 12.70
C LEU A 67 2.77 1.18 11.93
N GLU A 68 1.46 1.01 12.11
CA GLU A 68 0.67 -0.05 11.47
C GLU A 68 -0.11 0.45 10.24
N GLU A 69 -0.44 1.75 10.19
CA GLU A 69 -1.26 2.36 9.13
C GLU A 69 -0.64 3.66 8.62
N LEU A 70 -0.49 3.75 7.30
CA LEU A 70 -0.03 4.95 6.62
C LEU A 70 -1.06 5.39 5.60
N GLU A 71 -1.48 6.64 5.72
CA GLU A 71 -2.33 7.29 4.73
C GLU A 71 -1.62 8.46 4.06
N VAL A 72 -1.71 8.53 2.73
CA VAL A 72 -1.09 9.57 1.94
C VAL A 72 -2.10 10.18 0.99
N TYR A 73 -2.27 11.50 1.03
CA TYR A 73 -3.26 12.20 0.22
C TYR A 73 -2.64 13.31 -0.62
N ASN A 74 -3.03 13.42 -1.89
CA ASN A 74 -2.69 14.54 -2.77
C ASN A 74 -1.19 14.79 -2.96
N VAL A 75 -0.31 13.80 -2.72
CA VAL A 75 1.14 13.98 -2.82
C VAL A 75 1.64 13.77 -4.24
N SER A 76 2.22 14.81 -4.83
CA SER A 76 2.52 14.82 -6.27
C SER A 76 4.01 14.72 -6.64
N ASN A 77 4.92 14.99 -5.71
CA ASN A 77 6.34 15.24 -6.05
C ASN A 77 7.39 14.33 -5.40
N ILE A 78 7.00 13.40 -4.53
CA ILE A 78 7.93 12.38 -4.04
C ILE A 78 8.35 11.48 -5.21
N LYS A 79 9.67 11.39 -5.47
CA LYS A 79 10.23 10.63 -6.58
C LYS A 79 10.70 9.23 -6.21
N ASP A 80 10.94 8.99 -4.92
CA ASP A 80 11.33 7.69 -4.41
C ASP A 80 10.48 7.34 -3.19
N TRP A 81 9.78 6.22 -3.29
CA TRP A 81 8.90 5.68 -2.25
C TRP A 81 9.56 4.54 -1.46
N THR A 82 10.84 4.22 -1.73
CA THR A 82 11.57 3.15 -1.03
C THR A 82 11.79 3.43 0.46
N PHE A 83 11.65 4.68 0.92
CA PHE A 83 11.68 5.00 2.35
C PHE A 83 10.60 4.23 3.14
N LEU A 84 9.48 3.84 2.49
CA LEU A 84 8.43 3.02 3.10
C LEU A 84 8.88 1.60 3.43
N CYS A 85 9.91 1.07 2.75
CA CYS A 85 10.42 -0.29 3.00
C CYS A 85 11.05 -0.45 4.40
N SER A 86 11.34 0.67 5.08
CA SER A 86 11.83 0.69 6.46
C SER A 86 10.75 0.40 7.50
N LEU A 87 9.47 0.56 7.15
CA LEU A 87 8.34 0.45 8.08
C LEU A 87 7.98 -1.02 8.33
N LYS A 88 8.64 -1.61 9.34
CA LYS A 88 8.59 -3.06 9.60
C LYS A 88 7.32 -3.54 10.29
N GLU A 89 6.41 -2.66 10.69
CA GLU A 89 5.12 -3.04 11.28
C GLU A 89 3.93 -2.58 10.43
N LEU A 90 4.17 -2.02 9.24
CA LEU A 90 3.10 -1.47 8.41
C LEU A 90 2.20 -2.57 7.83
N LYS A 91 0.92 -2.55 8.22
CA LYS A 91 -0.12 -3.48 7.79
C LYS A 91 -1.04 -2.90 6.74
N SER A 92 -1.26 -1.59 6.77
CA SER A 92 -2.19 -0.90 5.88
C SER A 92 -1.53 0.29 5.21
N LEU A 93 -1.57 0.32 3.87
CA LEU A 93 -1.13 1.44 3.06
C LEU A 93 -2.30 1.97 2.23
N TYR A 94 -2.67 3.23 2.48
CA TYR A 94 -3.67 3.95 1.73
C TYR A 94 -3.03 5.15 1.02
N MET A 95 -3.19 5.23 -0.30
CA MET A 95 -2.75 6.36 -1.12
C MET A 95 -3.92 6.87 -1.94
N ALA A 96 -4.23 8.16 -1.87
CA ALA A 96 -5.26 8.79 -2.67
C ALA A 96 -4.76 10.07 -3.35
N SER A 97 -4.94 10.14 -4.67
CA SER A 97 -4.44 11.24 -5.50
C SER A 97 -2.92 11.42 -5.38
N VAL A 98 -2.17 10.32 -5.30
CA VAL A 98 -0.71 10.33 -5.11
C VAL A 98 0.01 9.99 -6.42
N THR A 99 1.04 10.73 -6.78
CA THR A 99 1.90 10.39 -7.92
C THR A 99 2.99 9.42 -7.49
N VAL A 100 3.02 8.24 -8.10
CA VAL A 100 4.06 7.22 -7.85
C VAL A 100 4.77 6.92 -9.16
N PRO A 101 6.11 7.08 -9.24
CA PRO A 101 6.84 6.75 -10.46
C PRO A 101 6.81 5.27 -10.81
N LYS A 102 6.69 4.39 -9.81
CA LYS A 102 6.69 2.94 -9.96
C LYS A 102 6.22 2.27 -8.66
N LEU A 103 5.72 1.03 -8.73
CA LEU A 103 5.15 0.29 -7.59
C LEU A 103 6.11 -0.72 -6.92
N GLN A 104 7.34 -0.88 -7.43
CA GLN A 104 8.27 -1.93 -6.97
C GLN A 104 8.67 -1.83 -5.48
N PHE A 105 8.50 -0.68 -4.84
CA PHE A 105 8.73 -0.55 -3.40
C PHE A 105 7.81 -1.46 -2.58
N LEU A 106 6.61 -1.81 -3.09
CA LEU A 106 5.66 -2.69 -2.41
C LEU A 106 6.23 -4.09 -2.16
N SER A 107 7.09 -4.61 -3.05
CA SER A 107 7.61 -5.99 -2.99
C SER A 107 8.39 -6.31 -1.71
N ASP A 108 8.93 -5.30 -1.03
CA ASP A 108 9.70 -5.48 0.21
C ASP A 108 8.90 -5.15 1.49
N MET A 109 7.64 -4.75 1.37
CA MET A 109 6.76 -4.39 2.49
C MET A 109 6.01 -5.62 3.02
N THR A 110 6.76 -6.56 3.60
CA THR A 110 6.31 -7.94 3.88
C THR A 110 5.17 -8.10 4.89
N GLN A 111 4.87 -7.06 5.66
CA GLN A 111 3.82 -7.06 6.67
C GLN A 111 2.47 -6.55 6.16
N LEU A 112 2.41 -6.02 4.94
CA LEU A 112 1.18 -5.48 4.39
C LEU A 112 0.09 -6.53 4.32
N GLU A 113 -1.06 -6.18 4.89
CA GLU A 113 -2.31 -6.92 4.83
C GLU A 113 -3.28 -6.24 3.86
N ASN A 114 -3.27 -4.90 3.80
CA ASN A 114 -4.19 -4.13 2.97
C ASN A 114 -3.44 -3.05 2.20
N ILE A 115 -3.68 -3.03 0.88
CA ILE A 115 -3.15 -2.03 -0.03
C ILE A 115 -4.32 -1.38 -0.75
N SER A 116 -4.44 -0.06 -0.66
CA SER A 116 -5.41 0.73 -1.42
C SER A 116 -4.70 1.89 -2.11
N LEU A 117 -4.60 1.80 -3.43
CA LEU A 117 -3.90 2.76 -4.27
C LEU A 117 -4.92 3.45 -5.17
N ASN A 118 -5.03 4.76 -5.04
CA ASN A 118 -5.62 5.65 -6.03
C ASN A 118 -4.51 6.63 -6.43
N VAL A 119 -3.78 6.30 -7.50
CA VAL A 119 -2.48 6.89 -7.81
C VAL A 119 -2.37 7.35 -9.27
N TYR A 120 -1.58 8.39 -9.50
CA TYR A 120 -1.07 8.69 -10.83
C TYR A 120 0.15 7.80 -11.08
N LEU A 121 0.03 6.88 -12.05
CA LEU A 121 1.06 5.91 -12.42
C LEU A 121 1.21 5.90 -13.94
N LEU A 122 2.43 6.11 -14.42
CA LEU A 122 2.77 6.15 -15.84
C LEU A 122 2.32 4.88 -16.55
N LYS A 123 1.84 5.01 -17.80
CA LYS A 123 1.20 3.90 -18.53
C LYS A 123 2.15 2.73 -18.77
N GLU A 124 3.42 3.03 -19.03
CA GLU A 124 4.50 2.07 -19.19
C GLU A 124 4.82 1.27 -17.91
N GLU A 125 4.48 1.81 -16.74
CA GLU A 125 4.68 1.15 -15.45
C GLU A 125 3.50 0.25 -15.07
N GLN A 126 2.27 0.59 -15.51
CA GLN A 126 1.05 -0.18 -15.22
C GLN A 126 1.16 -1.65 -15.67
N ASN A 127 1.94 -1.92 -16.72
CA ASN A 127 2.07 -3.25 -17.32
C ASN A 127 3.33 -4.02 -16.89
N LYS A 128 4.18 -3.43 -16.03
CA LYS A 128 5.37 -4.11 -15.55
C LYS A 128 5.01 -5.18 -14.52
N PRO A 129 5.65 -6.36 -14.57
CA PRO A 129 5.49 -7.36 -13.53
C PRO A 129 5.88 -6.82 -12.16
N LEU A 130 5.06 -7.13 -11.15
CA LEU A 130 5.32 -6.87 -9.75
C LEU A 130 5.23 -8.17 -8.97
N ASP A 131 6.36 -8.64 -8.45
CA ASP A 131 6.43 -9.85 -7.64
C ASP A 131 6.06 -9.53 -6.19
N LEU A 132 4.99 -10.17 -5.71
CA LEU A 132 4.48 -10.00 -4.34
C LEU A 132 4.71 -11.25 -3.47
N SER A 133 5.64 -12.13 -3.85
CA SER A 133 5.94 -13.39 -3.15
C SER A 133 6.29 -13.25 -1.67
N LYS A 134 6.80 -12.08 -1.27
CA LYS A 134 7.15 -11.77 0.12
C LYS A 134 5.95 -11.29 0.95
N LEU A 135 4.87 -10.81 0.33
CA LEU A 135 3.69 -10.25 1.01
C LEU A 135 2.72 -11.36 1.44
N THR A 136 3.22 -12.29 2.25
CA THR A 136 2.49 -13.49 2.67
C THR A 136 1.28 -13.21 3.58
N LYS A 137 1.13 -11.98 4.09
CA LYS A 137 0.01 -11.53 4.93
C LYS A 137 -1.09 -10.75 4.20
N LEU A 138 -0.85 -10.41 2.93
CA LEU A 138 -1.76 -9.67 2.07
C LEU A 138 -3.16 -10.31 1.97
N LYS A 139 -4.19 -9.53 2.30
CA LYS A 139 -5.60 -9.93 2.26
C LYS A 139 -6.33 -9.23 1.13
N LYS A 140 -6.00 -7.96 0.87
CA LYS A 140 -6.65 -7.17 -0.17
C LYS A 140 -5.67 -6.21 -0.85
N ILE A 141 -5.81 -6.12 -2.17
CA ILE A 141 -5.16 -5.12 -3.00
C ILE A 141 -6.23 -4.42 -3.82
N GLN A 142 -6.27 -3.10 -3.73
CA GLN A 142 -7.16 -2.24 -4.48
C GLN A 142 -6.34 -1.24 -5.27
N ILE A 143 -6.52 -1.20 -6.60
CA ILE A 143 -5.70 -0.40 -7.51
C ILE A 143 -6.61 0.39 -8.46
N TYR A 144 -6.57 1.71 -8.29
CA TYR A 144 -7.07 2.70 -9.23
C TYR A 144 -5.89 3.54 -9.70
N THR A 145 -5.80 3.73 -11.00
CA THR A 145 -4.75 4.54 -11.59
C THR A 145 -5.32 5.67 -12.43
N LEU A 146 -4.55 6.76 -12.53
CA LEU A 146 -4.70 7.77 -13.56
C LEU A 146 -3.43 7.77 -14.42
N PRO A 147 -3.52 7.48 -15.73
CA PRO A 147 -4.71 7.07 -16.49
C PRO A 147 -5.26 5.71 -16.03
N GLN A 148 -6.56 5.48 -16.24
CA GLN A 148 -7.25 4.24 -15.84
C GLN A 148 -6.60 2.99 -16.47
N LEU A 149 -6.62 1.90 -15.70
CA LEU A 149 -6.15 0.59 -16.15
C LEU A 149 -6.97 0.13 -17.36
N THR A 150 -6.29 -0.40 -18.38
CA THR A 150 -6.92 -0.96 -19.58
C THR A 150 -6.68 -2.46 -19.72
N SER A 151 -5.92 -3.03 -18.79
CA SER A 151 -5.49 -4.43 -18.72
C SER A 151 -5.28 -4.80 -17.26
N ILE A 152 -5.20 -6.10 -16.96
CA ILE A 152 -4.96 -6.59 -15.61
C ILE A 152 -3.50 -6.30 -15.23
N PRO A 153 -3.21 -5.65 -14.09
CA PRO A 153 -1.85 -5.49 -13.60
C PRO A 153 -1.16 -6.85 -13.40
N LYS A 154 0.10 -6.97 -13.80
CA LYS A 154 0.88 -8.21 -13.70
C LYS A 154 1.42 -8.42 -12.28
N LEU A 155 0.51 -8.67 -11.34
CA LEU A 155 0.83 -9.04 -9.97
C LEU A 155 1.11 -10.54 -9.90
N ILE A 156 2.36 -10.92 -9.70
CA ILE A 156 2.81 -12.32 -9.75
C ILE A 156 3.27 -12.82 -8.38
N ASN A 157 3.29 -14.15 -8.26
CA ASN A 157 3.65 -14.90 -7.06
C ASN A 157 2.84 -14.53 -5.80
N VAL A 158 1.54 -14.26 -5.96
CA VAL A 158 0.65 -13.92 -4.84
C VAL A 158 0.15 -15.19 -4.14
N LYS A 159 0.87 -15.64 -3.10
CA LYS A 159 0.70 -16.99 -2.51
C LYS A 159 -0.53 -17.16 -1.62
N ASN A 160 -1.09 -16.07 -1.13
CA ASN A 160 -2.12 -16.03 -0.08
C ASN A 160 -3.53 -15.71 -0.60
N LYS A 161 -3.74 -15.73 -1.92
CA LYS A 161 -5.05 -15.51 -2.55
C LYS A 161 -5.83 -14.30 -2.02
N PRO A 162 -5.24 -13.09 -2.03
CA PRO A 162 -5.95 -11.90 -1.61
C PRO A 162 -7.14 -11.59 -2.54
N GLU A 163 -8.03 -10.73 -2.07
CA GLU A 163 -8.97 -10.02 -2.93
C GLU A 163 -8.21 -9.02 -3.80
N LEU A 164 -8.57 -8.97 -5.09
CA LEU A 164 -8.07 -7.97 -6.02
C LEU A 164 -9.23 -7.08 -6.46
N ASP A 165 -9.12 -5.78 -6.20
CA ASP A 165 -10.09 -4.78 -6.61
C ASP A 165 -9.49 -3.86 -7.69
N LEU A 166 -10.01 -4.02 -8.90
CA LEU A 166 -9.70 -3.24 -10.12
C LEU A 166 -10.97 -2.54 -10.63
N SER A 167 -11.92 -2.25 -9.74
CA SER A 167 -13.11 -1.51 -10.11
C SER A 167 -12.75 -0.13 -10.71
N ASN A 168 -13.70 0.50 -11.39
CA ASN A 168 -13.49 1.82 -12.02
C ASN A 168 -12.27 1.85 -12.95
N SER A 169 -12.05 0.75 -13.68
CA SER A 169 -11.03 0.64 -14.72
C SER A 169 -11.66 0.65 -16.12
N MET A 170 -10.83 0.82 -17.15
CA MET A 170 -11.19 0.74 -18.56
C MET A 170 -10.88 -0.63 -19.16
N ILE A 171 -10.92 -1.69 -18.36
CA ILE A 171 -10.72 -3.07 -18.81
C ILE A 171 -11.98 -3.51 -19.59
N SER A 172 -11.81 -3.83 -20.87
CA SER A 172 -12.89 -4.25 -21.77
C SER A 172 -12.84 -5.73 -22.15
N SER A 173 -11.70 -6.38 -21.94
CA SER A 173 -11.46 -7.80 -22.23
C SER A 173 -10.32 -8.35 -21.38
N ILE A 174 -10.24 -9.67 -21.26
CA ILE A 174 -9.17 -10.38 -20.57
C ILE A 174 -8.62 -11.46 -21.50
N ALA A 175 -7.33 -11.38 -21.81
CA ALA A 175 -6.66 -12.34 -22.67
C ALA A 175 -6.39 -13.67 -21.93
N GLU A 176 -6.34 -14.78 -22.68
CA GLU A 176 -6.12 -16.12 -22.11
C GLU A 176 -4.81 -16.22 -21.30
N ASN A 177 -3.77 -15.49 -21.70
CA ASN A 177 -2.49 -15.47 -21.00
C ASN A 177 -2.52 -14.72 -19.65
N GLU A 178 -3.58 -13.96 -19.35
CA GLU A 178 -3.77 -13.28 -18.06
C GLU A 178 -4.42 -14.19 -17.01
N VAL A 179 -4.97 -15.34 -17.41
CA VAL A 179 -5.70 -16.25 -16.52
C VAL A 179 -4.84 -16.77 -15.38
N SER A 180 -3.57 -17.10 -15.65
CA SER A 180 -2.64 -17.54 -14.60
C SER A 180 -2.40 -16.45 -13.55
N THR A 181 -2.38 -15.18 -13.96
CA THR A 181 -2.32 -14.05 -13.04
C THR A 181 -3.55 -14.01 -12.15
N LEU A 182 -4.74 -14.12 -12.75
CA LEU A 182 -6.03 -14.04 -12.05
C LEU A 182 -6.26 -15.20 -11.08
N GLN A 183 -5.81 -16.41 -11.40
CA GLN A 183 -5.94 -17.61 -10.54
C GLN A 183 -5.22 -17.49 -9.20
N GLN A 184 -4.31 -16.53 -9.07
CA GLN A 184 -3.62 -16.26 -7.81
C GLN A 184 -4.49 -15.53 -6.78
N PHE A 185 -5.67 -15.03 -7.16
CA PHE A 185 -6.57 -14.24 -6.31
C PHE A 185 -7.80 -15.05 -5.88
N SER A 186 -8.36 -14.74 -4.71
CA SER A 186 -9.58 -15.42 -4.22
C SER A 186 -10.85 -14.89 -4.87
N VAL A 187 -10.90 -13.58 -5.12
CA VAL A 187 -11.99 -12.89 -5.79
C VAL A 187 -11.44 -11.64 -6.47
N ILE A 188 -12.04 -11.29 -7.61
CA ILE A 188 -11.62 -10.17 -8.44
C ILE A 188 -12.81 -9.25 -8.66
N ASN A 189 -12.70 -8.00 -8.24
CA ASN A 189 -13.67 -6.96 -8.52
C ASN A 189 -13.23 -6.17 -9.75
N ILE A 190 -14.08 -6.14 -10.77
CA ILE A 190 -13.92 -5.38 -12.03
C ILE A 190 -15.19 -4.58 -12.33
N SER A 191 -15.95 -4.23 -11.28
CA SER A 191 -17.14 -3.40 -11.43
C SER A 191 -16.80 -2.02 -11.97
N PHE A 192 -17.76 -1.37 -12.62
CA PHE A 192 -17.56 -0.06 -13.27
C PHE A 192 -16.45 -0.10 -14.33
N SER A 193 -16.40 -1.17 -15.12
CA SER A 193 -15.51 -1.33 -16.27
C SER A 193 -16.28 -1.73 -17.53
N PRO A 194 -15.75 -1.46 -18.74
CA PRO A 194 -16.43 -1.82 -19.99
C PRO A 194 -16.63 -3.34 -20.19
N ILE A 195 -15.85 -4.18 -19.53
CA ILE A 195 -16.01 -5.65 -19.55
C ILE A 195 -17.38 -6.04 -18.99
N THR A 196 -18.11 -6.88 -19.72
CA THR A 196 -19.47 -7.30 -19.33
C THR A 196 -19.48 -8.68 -18.69
N PHE A 197 -20.43 -8.94 -17.79
CA PHE A 197 -20.65 -10.31 -17.29
C PHE A 197 -21.05 -11.29 -18.39
N ASP A 198 -21.71 -10.83 -19.47
CA ASP A 198 -21.98 -11.67 -20.64
C ASP A 198 -20.68 -12.13 -21.32
N TYR A 199 -19.72 -11.22 -21.52
CA TYR A 199 -18.38 -11.57 -22.01
C TYR A 199 -17.69 -12.57 -21.08
N ILE A 200 -17.68 -12.31 -19.76
CA ILE A 200 -17.05 -13.20 -18.77
C ILE A 200 -17.66 -14.60 -18.82
N ASN A 201 -19.00 -14.71 -18.83
CA ASN A 201 -19.72 -15.97 -18.81
C ASN A 201 -19.55 -16.79 -20.10
N LYS A 202 -19.41 -16.12 -21.26
CA LYS A 202 -19.18 -16.78 -22.56
C LYS A 202 -17.71 -17.17 -22.79
N THR A 203 -16.79 -16.58 -22.03
CA THR A 203 -15.35 -16.78 -22.21
C THR A 203 -14.87 -18.04 -21.49
N LYS A 204 -14.56 -19.11 -22.25
CA LYS A 204 -14.24 -20.45 -21.74
C LYS A 204 -13.14 -20.47 -20.67
N TRP A 205 -12.10 -19.65 -20.80
CA TRP A 205 -10.98 -19.62 -19.86
C TRP A 205 -11.25 -18.82 -18.59
N LEU A 206 -12.30 -18.00 -18.55
CA LEU A 206 -12.69 -17.22 -17.36
C LEU A 206 -13.65 -17.96 -16.44
N LYS A 207 -14.19 -19.12 -16.85
CA LYS A 207 -15.19 -19.89 -16.10
C LYS A 207 -14.80 -20.30 -14.67
N TYR A 208 -13.50 -20.31 -14.38
CA TYR A 208 -12.95 -20.69 -13.07
C TYR A 208 -12.37 -19.51 -12.29
N ILE A 209 -12.53 -18.29 -12.80
CA ILE A 209 -12.12 -17.08 -12.11
C ILE A 209 -13.33 -16.57 -11.32
N ASN A 210 -13.10 -16.29 -10.04
CA ASN A 210 -14.14 -15.76 -9.17
C ASN A 210 -14.21 -14.24 -9.30
N PHE A 211 -15.23 -13.74 -9.99
CA PHE A 211 -15.50 -12.30 -10.09
C PHE A 211 -16.56 -11.89 -9.07
N LYS A 212 -16.34 -10.75 -8.40
CA LYS A 212 -17.34 -10.11 -7.55
C LYS A 212 -18.51 -9.69 -8.43
N LYS A 213 -19.73 -10.12 -8.11
CA LYS A 213 -20.96 -9.71 -8.80
C LYS A 213 -21.41 -8.35 -8.24
N ASP A 214 -21.87 -7.46 -9.10
CA ASP A 214 -22.56 -6.26 -8.65
C ASP A 214 -23.85 -6.67 -7.90
N ASN A 215 -24.11 -6.03 -6.76
CA ASN A 215 -25.39 -6.17 -6.05
C ASN A 215 -26.47 -5.35 -6.74
#